data_AF-A0A158QQJ6-F1
#
_entry.id   AF-A0A158QQJ6-F1
#
_cell.length_a   1.000
_cell.length_b   1.000
_cell.length_c   1.000
_cell.angle_alpha   90.00
_cell.angle_beta   90.00
_cell.angle_gamma   90.00
#
_symmetry.space_group_name_H-M   'P 1'
#
loop_
_entity.id
_entity.type
_entity.pdbx_description
1 polymer ?
#
loop_
_entity_poly.entity_id
_entity_poly.type
_entity_poly.pdbx_seq_one_letter_code
_entity_poly.pdbx_strand_id
1 'polypeptide(L)'
;MNTVSICPRSTLVGTLSAPSSSLLILPATEHYPTQIVAGGINGEVYFMKYDGSTDVVKMPAKSNSPVTALACGNLRGRVRMRPELIAISADGFLQCVHPPYSHASSVYSQIVQSNIAAAYVTDVDGDGQEELVVFMTDRVANQKERTLANPGWGVAAAAAVRHKNFNCLVTLDITGNVLVYGYNQRSVTKPEITPLLSFKTFSYATYLAVTLCGEVLLIAVKGVVGSVVVYEVPVKNIINELSV
;
A
#
# COMPACT_ATOMS: atom_id res chain seq x y z
N MET A 1 -28.45 -18.62 -1.90
CA MET A 1 -27.11 -18.22 -2.36
C MET A 1 -26.12 -18.72 -1.32
N ASN A 2 -25.31 -19.72 -1.64
CA ASN A 2 -24.28 -20.22 -0.73
C ASN A 2 -23.13 -19.22 -0.74
N THR A 3 -23.17 -18.22 0.15
CA THR A 3 -22.02 -17.34 0.37
C THR A 3 -20.97 -18.14 1.13
N VAL A 4 -20.02 -18.73 0.40
CA VAL A 4 -18.79 -19.21 1.00
C VAL A 4 -18.16 -17.99 1.67
N SER A 5 -18.19 -17.95 3.00
CA SER A 5 -17.50 -16.91 3.77
C SER A 5 -16.01 -17.10 3.53
N ILE A 6 -15.45 -16.31 2.60
CA ILE A 6 -14.02 -16.23 2.39
C ILE A 6 -13.47 -15.50 3.62
N CYS A 7 -12.88 -16.25 4.55
CA CYS A 7 -12.15 -15.68 5.66
C CYS A 7 -10.69 -15.50 5.24
N PRO A 8 -10.18 -14.27 5.10
CA PRO A 8 -8.77 -14.06 4.77
C PRO A 8 -7.89 -14.61 5.90
N ARG A 9 -6.74 -15.18 5.54
CA ARG A 9 -5.72 -15.53 6.54
C ARG A 9 -5.05 -14.24 7.02
N SER A 10 -4.92 -14.06 8.33
CA SER A 10 -4.29 -12.87 8.92
C SER A 10 -2.98 -13.21 9.63
N THR A 11 -1.98 -12.35 9.50
CA THR A 11 -0.68 -12.46 10.15
C THR A 11 -0.28 -11.13 10.76
N LEU A 12 0.06 -11.10 12.05
CA LEU A 12 0.69 -9.93 12.68
C LEU A 12 2.16 -9.87 12.21
N VAL A 13 2.57 -8.74 11.64
CA VAL A 13 3.93 -8.58 11.08
C VAL A 13 4.83 -7.65 11.89
N GLY A 14 4.25 -6.92 12.83
CA GLY A 14 5.00 -6.04 13.71
C GLY A 14 4.11 -5.12 14.54
N THR A 15 4.72 -4.54 15.57
CA THR A 15 4.14 -3.50 16.42
C THR A 15 5.09 -2.32 16.44
N LEU A 16 4.62 -1.18 15.98
CA LEU A 16 5.43 0.03 15.87
C LEU A 16 5.47 0.79 17.20
N SER A 17 6.64 1.34 17.54
CA SER A 17 6.85 2.13 18.75
C SER A 17 6.29 3.55 18.68
N ALA A 18 5.89 4.01 17.48
CA ALA A 18 5.29 5.32 17.25
C ALA A 18 4.14 5.24 16.25
N PRO A 19 3.24 6.23 16.22
CA PRO A 19 2.24 6.35 15.18
C PRO A 19 2.89 6.50 13.80
N SER A 20 2.12 6.17 12.77
CA SER A 20 2.55 6.18 11.37
C SER A 20 1.59 7.03 10.56
N SER A 21 2.10 7.65 9.50
CA SER A 21 1.38 8.50 8.56
C SER A 21 1.28 7.90 7.15
N SER A 22 2.01 6.82 6.85
CA SER A 22 1.97 6.13 5.57
C SER A 22 2.29 4.63 5.73
N LEU A 23 1.84 3.82 4.77
CA LEU A 23 2.02 2.36 4.74
C LEU A 23 2.22 1.89 3.30
N LEU A 24 3.16 0.99 3.08
CA LEU A 24 3.48 0.40 1.78
C LEU A 24 3.78 -1.10 1.94
N ILE A 25 3.33 -1.92 0.99
CA ILE A 25 3.77 -3.31 0.87
C ILE A 25 4.78 -3.38 -0.26
N LEU A 26 5.98 -3.87 0.04
CA LEU A 26 7.01 -4.21 -0.94
C LEU A 26 6.86 -5.70 -1.27
N PRO A 27 6.42 -6.07 -2.49
CA PRO A 27 6.39 -7.46 -2.90
C PRO A 27 7.81 -8.04 -2.98
N ALA A 28 7.95 -9.35 -2.77
CA ALA A 28 9.24 -10.03 -2.93
C ALA A 28 9.84 -9.80 -4.32
N THR A 29 11.15 -9.62 -4.36
CA THR A 29 11.96 -9.53 -5.58
C THR A 29 13.15 -10.48 -5.48
N GLU A 30 14.00 -10.54 -6.51
CA GLU A 30 15.28 -11.25 -6.42
C GLU A 30 16.23 -10.66 -5.36
N HIS A 31 16.01 -9.41 -4.93
CA HIS A 31 16.90 -8.71 -4.00
C HIS A 31 16.43 -8.76 -2.54
N TYR A 32 15.13 -8.98 -2.30
CA TYR A 32 14.56 -8.90 -0.96
C TYR A 32 13.23 -9.65 -0.83
N PRO A 33 12.91 -10.21 0.36
CA PRO A 33 11.62 -10.83 0.61
C PRO A 33 10.52 -9.77 0.76
N THR A 34 9.26 -10.20 0.69
CA THR A 34 8.10 -9.34 0.94
C THR A 34 8.25 -8.61 2.27
N GLN A 35 8.07 -7.29 2.26
CA GLN A 35 8.23 -6.44 3.43
C GLN A 35 7.09 -5.44 3.51
N ILE A 36 6.74 -5.06 4.73
CA ILE A 36 5.77 -4.01 5.01
C ILE A 36 6.57 -2.84 5.55
N VAL A 37 6.36 -1.68 4.96
CA VAL A 37 7.07 -0.45 5.29
C VAL A 37 6.06 0.55 5.80
N ALA A 38 6.32 1.11 6.98
CA ALA A 38 5.50 2.15 7.58
C ALA A 38 6.33 3.42 7.78
N GLY A 39 5.77 4.56 7.40
CA GLY A 39 6.36 5.87 7.62
C GLY A 39 5.81 6.47 8.91
N GLY A 40 6.68 6.81 9.85
CA GLY A 40 6.34 7.37 11.15
C GLY A 40 5.91 8.83 11.10
N ILE A 41 5.08 9.26 12.06
CA ILE A 41 4.79 10.69 12.26
C ILE A 41 6.02 11.47 12.76
N ASN A 42 7.02 10.75 13.24
CA ASN A 42 8.28 11.26 13.75
C ASN A 42 9.41 11.27 12.70
N GLY A 43 9.09 10.96 11.43
CA GLY A 43 10.08 10.92 10.34
C GLY A 43 10.86 9.61 10.24
N GLU A 44 10.68 8.66 11.16
CA GLU A 44 11.31 7.35 11.10
C GLU A 44 10.62 6.45 10.06
N VAL A 45 11.34 5.51 9.46
CA VAL A 45 10.77 4.50 8.57
C VAL A 45 11.00 3.11 9.14
N TYR A 46 9.93 2.33 9.23
CA TYR A 46 9.92 1.01 9.87
C TYR A 46 9.76 -0.07 8.81
N PHE A 47 10.62 -1.08 8.86
CA PHE A 47 10.62 -2.22 7.96
C PHE A 47 10.27 -3.49 8.74
N MET A 48 9.24 -4.19 8.29
CA MET A 48 8.75 -5.46 8.84
C MET A 48 8.81 -6.52 7.76
N LYS A 49 9.46 -7.65 8.01
CA LYS A 49 9.49 -8.75 7.04
C LYS A 49 8.19 -9.54 7.09
N TYR A 50 7.72 -10.00 5.93
CA TYR A 50 6.61 -10.93 5.84
C TYR A 50 7.09 -12.38 5.84
N ASP A 51 7.72 -12.80 6.94
CA ASP A 51 8.29 -14.14 7.11
C ASP A 51 7.79 -14.84 8.39
N GLY A 52 6.81 -14.23 9.08
CA GLY A 52 6.28 -14.71 10.35
C GLY A 52 7.04 -14.18 11.58
N SER A 53 8.14 -13.45 11.40
CA SER A 53 8.75 -12.65 12.46
C SER A 53 7.91 -11.39 12.75
N THR A 54 8.06 -10.86 13.96
CA THR A 54 7.51 -9.55 14.36
C THR A 54 8.61 -8.50 14.52
N ASP A 55 9.81 -8.78 14.04
CA ASP A 55 10.96 -7.87 14.14
C ASP A 55 10.74 -6.61 13.29
N VAL A 56 11.05 -5.46 13.90
CA VAL A 56 10.94 -4.15 13.26
C VAL A 56 12.34 -3.56 13.14
N VAL A 57 12.81 -3.38 11.90
CA VAL A 57 14.05 -2.65 11.62
C VAL A 57 13.71 -1.18 11.41
N LYS A 58 14.44 -0.30 12.10
CA LYS A 58 14.18 1.14 12.11
C LYS A 58 15.23 1.91 11.33
N MET A 59 14.79 2.68 10.33
CA MET A 59 15.57 3.75 9.73
C MET A 59 15.35 5.03 10.53
N PRO A 60 16.42 5.64 11.07
CA PRO A 60 16.30 6.85 11.87
C PRO A 60 15.82 8.02 11.01
N ALA A 61 15.04 8.89 11.66
CA ALA A 61 14.56 10.12 11.06
C ALA A 61 15.73 11.06 10.70
N LYS A 62 15.68 11.63 9.49
CA LYS A 62 16.55 12.75 9.10
C LYS A 62 15.87 14.10 9.28
N SER A 63 14.55 14.11 9.40
CA SER A 63 13.76 15.25 9.85
C SER A 63 12.67 14.77 10.81
N ASN A 64 12.21 15.64 11.70
CA ASN A 64 11.15 15.29 12.66
C ASN A 64 9.73 15.37 12.06
N SER A 65 9.64 15.49 10.74
CA SER A 65 8.38 15.67 10.03
C SER A 65 7.76 14.30 9.67
N PRO A 66 6.43 14.15 9.69
CA PRO A 66 5.75 12.91 9.31
C PRO A 66 6.15 12.42 7.91
N VAL A 67 6.37 11.11 7.74
CA VAL A 67 6.58 10.51 6.42
C VAL A 67 5.22 10.36 5.73
N THR A 68 4.90 11.27 4.81
CA THR A 68 3.58 11.36 4.17
C THR A 68 3.44 10.45 2.96
N ALA A 69 4.54 10.15 2.26
CA ALA A 69 4.51 9.27 1.11
C ALA A 69 5.64 8.24 1.15
N LEU A 70 5.29 7.02 0.71
CA LEU A 70 6.20 5.91 0.49
C LEU A 70 5.98 5.38 -0.92
N ALA A 71 7.06 5.15 -1.64
CA ALA A 71 7.03 4.49 -2.94
C ALA A 71 8.25 3.57 -3.10
N CYS A 72 8.20 2.65 -4.06
CA CYS A 72 9.33 1.80 -4.37
C CYS A 72 9.37 1.52 -5.87
N GLY A 73 10.56 1.57 -6.45
CA GLY A 73 10.81 1.25 -7.86
C GLY A 73 12.27 1.48 -8.21
N ASN A 74 12.61 1.43 -9.49
CA ASN A 74 13.96 1.55 -10.04
C ASN A 74 14.14 2.90 -10.74
N LEU A 75 14.39 3.94 -9.95
CA LEU A 75 14.55 5.32 -10.46
C LEU A 75 15.86 5.51 -11.25
N ARG A 76 16.75 4.53 -11.24
CA ARG A 76 18.06 4.59 -11.91
C ARG A 76 18.06 3.90 -13.28
N GLY A 77 16.93 3.34 -13.71
CA GLY A 77 16.66 2.99 -15.10
C GLY A 77 17.53 1.86 -15.69
N ARG A 78 18.29 1.12 -14.88
CA ARG A 78 19.09 -0.01 -15.37
C ARG A 78 18.38 -1.32 -15.07
N VAL A 79 18.08 -2.08 -16.12
CA VAL A 79 17.57 -3.45 -16.00
C VAL A 79 18.52 -4.25 -15.09
N ARG A 80 17.99 -4.81 -13.99
CA ARG A 80 18.71 -5.50 -12.89
C ARG A 80 19.33 -4.61 -11.79
N MET A 81 19.02 -3.32 -11.74
CA MET A 81 19.33 -2.55 -10.54
C MET A 81 18.32 -2.80 -9.43
N ARG A 82 18.85 -2.83 -8.21
CA ARG A 82 18.11 -3.06 -6.99
C ARG A 82 17.12 -1.91 -6.80
N PRO A 83 15.82 -2.19 -6.57
CA PRO A 83 14.84 -1.15 -6.30
C PRO A 83 15.26 -0.22 -5.17
N GLU A 84 14.80 1.01 -5.24
CA GLU A 84 14.91 2.01 -4.19
C GLU A 84 13.55 2.21 -3.52
N LEU A 85 13.53 2.14 -2.20
CA LEU A 85 12.43 2.70 -1.40
C LEU A 85 12.65 4.21 -1.32
N ILE A 86 11.60 4.96 -1.63
CA ILE A 86 11.52 6.41 -1.48
C ILE A 86 10.60 6.72 -0.31
N ALA A 87 11.09 7.50 0.64
CA ALA A 87 10.32 8.08 1.73
C ALA A 87 10.34 9.60 1.60
N ILE A 88 9.16 10.21 1.66
CA ILE A 88 8.99 11.66 1.56
C ILE A 88 8.29 12.15 2.82
N SER A 89 8.92 13.11 3.50
CA SER A 89 8.40 13.74 4.70
C SER A 89 7.56 14.98 4.38
N ALA A 90 6.71 15.39 5.33
CA ALA A 90 5.81 16.55 5.21
C ALA A 90 6.54 17.90 5.08
N ASP A 91 7.84 17.96 5.35
CA ASP A 91 8.69 19.12 5.09
C ASP A 91 9.33 19.09 3.69
N GLY A 92 9.00 18.09 2.89
CA GLY A 92 9.57 17.89 1.57
C GLY A 92 10.93 17.17 1.60
N PHE A 93 11.40 16.66 2.75
CA PHE A 93 12.62 15.85 2.76
C PHE A 93 12.37 14.49 2.10
N LEU A 94 13.03 14.25 0.97
CA LEU A 94 12.99 12.98 0.24
C LEU A 94 14.26 12.18 0.52
N GLN A 95 14.11 10.92 0.89
CA GLN A 95 15.22 9.99 1.08
C GLN A 95 14.98 8.68 0.33
N CYS A 96 16.00 8.21 -0.37
CA CYS A 96 16.02 6.92 -1.04
C CYS A 96 16.96 5.94 -0.32
N VAL A 97 16.50 4.71 -0.12
CA VAL A 97 17.30 3.61 0.44
C VAL A 97 17.06 2.31 -0.31
N HIS A 98 18.01 1.38 -0.27
CA HIS A 98 17.79 0.03 -0.80
C HIS A 98 17.16 -0.90 0.25
N PRO A 99 16.03 -1.58 -0.06
CA PRO A 99 15.46 -2.64 0.77
C PRO A 99 16.17 -4.00 0.57
N PRO A 100 16.31 -4.87 1.59
CA PRO A 100 16.01 -4.56 2.99
C PRO A 100 16.95 -3.48 3.50
N TYR A 101 16.42 -2.58 4.32
CA TYR A 101 17.20 -1.49 4.86
C TYR A 101 18.33 -2.02 5.76
N SER A 102 19.53 -1.51 5.51
CA SER A 102 20.65 -1.56 6.46
C SER A 102 21.15 -0.14 6.71
N HIS A 103 21.80 0.11 7.84
CA HIS A 103 22.29 1.46 8.17
C HIS A 103 23.28 2.07 7.14
N ALA A 104 23.87 1.25 6.28
CA ALA A 104 24.72 1.67 5.17
C ALA A 104 23.96 1.93 3.84
N SER A 105 22.62 1.78 3.81
CA SER A 105 21.82 1.73 2.58
C SER A 105 21.33 3.08 2.06
N SER A 106 21.91 4.22 2.47
CA SER A 106 21.49 5.54 1.97
C SER A 106 21.91 5.70 0.51
N VAL A 107 20.93 5.83 -0.38
CA VAL A 107 21.16 5.88 -1.83
C VAL A 107 21.22 7.32 -2.32
N TYR A 108 20.28 8.14 -1.87
CA TYR A 108 20.09 9.51 -2.33
C TYR A 108 19.19 10.28 -1.36
N SER A 109 19.31 11.60 -1.32
CA SER A 109 18.37 12.47 -0.61
C SER A 109 18.31 13.85 -1.23
N GLN A 110 17.15 14.49 -1.21
CA GLN A 110 16.94 15.86 -1.70
C GLN A 110 15.77 16.53 -0.97
N ILE A 111 15.67 17.85 -1.11
CA ILE A 111 14.48 18.61 -0.71
C ILE A 111 13.57 18.76 -1.93
N VAL A 112 12.32 18.37 -1.79
CA VAL A 112 11.22 18.58 -2.75
C VAL A 112 10.14 19.47 -2.14
N GLN A 113 9.01 19.66 -2.81
CA GLN A 113 7.89 20.42 -2.26
C GLN A 113 7.26 19.69 -1.05
N SER A 114 6.85 20.46 -0.05
CA SER A 114 6.38 19.96 1.25
C SER A 114 4.90 19.52 1.29
N ASN A 115 4.19 19.62 0.17
CA ASN A 115 2.76 19.32 0.06
C ASN A 115 2.48 17.96 -0.59
N ILE A 116 3.44 17.04 -0.62
CA ILE A 116 3.28 15.71 -1.22
C ILE A 116 2.48 14.79 -0.29
N ALA A 117 1.36 14.28 -0.79
CA ALA A 117 0.42 13.40 -0.10
C ALA A 117 0.54 11.92 -0.48
N ALA A 118 1.01 11.62 -1.69
CA ALA A 118 1.26 10.26 -2.15
C ALA A 118 2.35 10.24 -3.22
N ALA A 119 2.98 9.08 -3.41
CA ALA A 119 4.00 8.89 -4.44
C ALA A 119 3.88 7.49 -5.04
N TYR A 120 4.23 7.38 -6.32
CA TYR A 120 4.30 6.13 -7.08
C TYR A 120 5.55 6.16 -7.94
N VAL A 121 6.12 4.98 -8.21
CA VAL A 121 7.19 4.84 -9.19
C VAL A 121 6.66 4.02 -10.34
N THR A 122 6.73 4.55 -11.55
CA THR A 122 6.23 3.90 -12.77
C THR A 122 6.88 4.52 -13.99
N ASP A 123 7.06 3.73 -15.04
CA ASP A 123 7.39 4.21 -16.38
C ASP A 123 6.16 4.90 -16.98
N VAL A 124 6.20 6.23 -17.06
CA VAL A 124 5.09 7.08 -17.50
C VAL A 124 5.12 7.29 -19.01
N ASP A 125 6.31 7.41 -19.59
CA ASP A 125 6.48 7.73 -21.02
C ASP A 125 6.78 6.52 -21.91
N GLY A 126 6.98 5.35 -21.31
CA GLY A 126 7.19 4.07 -21.99
C GLY A 126 8.62 3.87 -22.47
N ASP A 127 9.60 4.61 -21.92
CA ASP A 127 11.01 4.50 -22.31
C ASP A 127 11.76 3.35 -21.59
N GLY A 128 11.09 2.67 -20.65
CA GLY A 128 11.63 1.59 -19.83
C GLY A 128 12.40 2.05 -18.59
N GLN A 129 12.47 3.35 -18.32
CA GLN A 129 12.89 3.93 -17.05
C GLN A 129 11.66 4.28 -16.23
N GLU A 130 11.78 4.23 -14.90
CA GLU A 130 10.66 4.57 -14.04
C GLU A 130 10.82 5.97 -13.47
N GLU A 131 9.74 6.75 -13.50
CA GLU A 131 9.69 8.08 -12.91
C GLU A 131 9.03 8.03 -11.53
N LEU A 132 9.47 8.94 -10.66
CA LEU A 132 8.76 9.23 -9.42
C LEU A 132 7.60 10.20 -9.70
N VAL A 133 6.38 9.67 -9.66
CA VAL A 133 5.15 10.44 -9.75
C VAL A 133 4.69 10.81 -8.34
N VAL A 134 4.53 12.10 -8.06
CA VAL A 134 4.06 12.61 -6.77
C VAL A 134 2.72 13.30 -6.90
N PHE A 135 1.87 13.11 -5.89
CA PHE A 135 0.57 13.74 -5.77
C PHE A 135 0.62 14.76 -4.65
N MET A 136 0.22 15.99 -4.96
CA MET A 136 0.27 17.11 -4.03
C MET A 136 -1.14 17.47 -3.55
N THR A 137 -1.25 18.03 -2.35
CA THR A 137 -2.55 18.37 -1.73
C THR A 137 -3.31 19.50 -2.42
N ASP A 138 -2.69 20.21 -3.38
CA ASP A 138 -3.23 21.39 -4.04
C ASP A 138 -3.92 21.10 -5.39
N ARG A 139 -3.97 19.85 -5.86
CA ARG A 139 -4.54 19.51 -7.18
C ARG A 139 -5.46 18.29 -7.13
N VAL A 140 -6.72 18.48 -7.54
CA VAL A 140 -7.69 17.41 -7.76
C VAL A 140 -7.52 16.88 -9.19
N ALA A 141 -7.12 15.62 -9.33
CA ALA A 141 -7.13 14.92 -10.61
C ALA A 141 -8.31 13.93 -10.63
N ASN A 142 -9.50 14.41 -11.04
CA ASN A 142 -10.67 13.54 -11.24
C ASN A 142 -10.89 13.33 -12.74
N GLN A 143 -10.78 12.07 -13.19
CA GLN A 143 -11.18 11.69 -14.54
C GLN A 143 -12.22 10.55 -14.44
N LYS A 144 -13.51 10.93 -14.59
CA LYS A 144 -14.71 10.08 -14.54
C LYS A 144 -14.96 9.40 -13.19
N GLU A 145 -16.08 9.75 -12.57
CA GLU A 145 -16.51 9.20 -11.27
C GLU A 145 -17.41 7.98 -11.46
N ARG A 146 -17.23 6.98 -10.59
CA ARG A 146 -18.11 5.81 -10.45
C ARG A 146 -18.40 5.60 -8.98
N THR A 147 -19.63 5.19 -8.67
CA THR A 147 -20.08 4.98 -7.28
C THR A 147 -19.77 3.55 -6.85
N LEU A 148 -19.22 3.41 -5.65
CA LEU A 148 -19.03 2.12 -4.99
C LEU A 148 -20.16 1.93 -3.97
N ALA A 149 -20.77 0.75 -3.95
CA ALA A 149 -21.70 0.41 -2.89
C ALA A 149 -20.93 0.24 -1.59
N ASN A 150 -21.15 1.13 -0.61
CA ASN A 150 -20.52 1.03 0.70
C ASN A 150 -21.53 0.57 1.76
N PRO A 151 -21.64 -0.74 2.05
CA PRO A 151 -22.45 -1.23 3.16
C PRO A 151 -21.81 -0.94 4.54
N GLY A 152 -20.59 -0.40 4.58
CA GLY A 152 -19.87 -0.04 5.80
C GLY A 152 -20.12 1.39 6.27
N TRP A 153 -19.32 1.83 7.22
CA TRP A 153 -19.32 3.21 7.74
C TRP A 153 -18.45 4.13 6.87
N GLY A 154 -18.18 5.35 7.36
CA GLY A 154 -17.28 6.29 6.69
C GLY A 154 -15.93 5.65 6.36
N VAL A 155 -15.49 5.80 5.10
CA VAL A 155 -14.23 5.24 4.61
C VAL A 155 -13.07 6.00 5.23
N ALA A 156 -12.21 5.29 5.95
CA ALA A 156 -11.00 5.81 6.58
C ALA A 156 -9.78 5.76 5.63
N ALA A 157 -9.70 4.71 4.80
CA ALA A 157 -8.63 4.55 3.82
C ALA A 157 -9.09 3.73 2.62
N ALA A 158 -8.43 3.92 1.47
CA ALA A 158 -8.65 3.12 0.27
C ALA A 158 -7.32 2.89 -0.46
N ALA A 159 -7.18 1.75 -1.11
CA ALA A 159 -6.01 1.40 -1.90
C ALA A 159 -6.45 0.57 -3.12
N ALA A 160 -5.74 0.71 -4.24
CA ALA A 160 -6.05 0.01 -5.49
C ALA A 160 -4.87 -0.82 -5.96
N VAL A 161 -5.14 -1.95 -6.63
CA VAL A 161 -4.14 -2.75 -7.32
C VAL A 161 -4.71 -3.30 -8.62
N ARG A 162 -3.86 -3.39 -9.64
CA ARG A 162 -4.22 -3.92 -10.96
C ARG A 162 -3.68 -5.32 -11.15
N HIS A 163 -4.56 -6.24 -11.54
CA HIS A 163 -4.21 -7.56 -12.04
C HIS A 163 -4.37 -7.58 -13.58
N LYS A 164 -3.74 -8.54 -14.27
CA LYS A 164 -3.86 -8.70 -15.74
C LYS A 164 -5.32 -8.82 -16.22
N ASN A 165 -6.19 -9.40 -15.40
CA ASN A 165 -7.58 -9.70 -15.78
C ASN A 165 -8.63 -8.78 -15.13
N PHE A 166 -8.26 -8.04 -14.08
CA PHE A 166 -9.20 -7.20 -13.31
C PHE A 166 -8.45 -6.11 -12.54
N ASN A 167 -9.16 -5.08 -12.14
CA ASN A 167 -8.71 -4.11 -11.15
C ASN A 167 -9.37 -4.41 -9.82
N CYS A 168 -8.64 -4.17 -8.74
CA CYS A 168 -9.13 -4.33 -7.39
C CYS A 168 -9.01 -3.02 -6.64
N LEU A 169 -10.06 -2.69 -5.89
CA LEU A 169 -10.05 -1.60 -4.93
C LEU A 169 -10.36 -2.21 -3.57
N VAL A 170 -9.64 -1.78 -2.54
CA VAL A 170 -9.90 -2.17 -1.16
C VAL A 170 -10.19 -0.90 -0.39
N THR A 171 -11.26 -0.91 0.41
CA THR A 171 -11.59 0.17 1.33
C THR A 171 -11.59 -0.33 2.74
N LEU A 172 -11.21 0.54 3.66
CA LEU A 172 -11.24 0.35 5.09
C LEU A 172 -12.14 1.42 5.70
N ASP A 173 -13.12 1.03 6.50
CA ASP A 173 -13.95 1.97 7.26
C ASP A 173 -13.44 2.21 8.68
N ILE A 174 -13.96 3.27 9.32
CA ILE A 174 -13.60 3.68 10.68
C ILE A 174 -13.87 2.61 11.77
N THR A 175 -14.71 1.61 11.47
CA THR A 175 -15.03 0.50 12.39
C THR A 175 -14.18 -0.73 12.15
N GLY A 176 -13.18 -0.65 11.28
CA GLY A 176 -12.34 -1.78 10.90
C GLY A 176 -13.02 -2.75 9.94
N ASN A 177 -14.01 -2.33 9.16
CA ASN A 177 -14.54 -3.15 8.07
C ASN A 177 -13.67 -3.00 6.82
N VAL A 178 -13.22 -4.11 6.25
CA VAL A 178 -12.49 -4.14 4.98
C VAL A 178 -13.43 -4.65 3.90
N LEU A 179 -13.60 -3.87 2.85
CA LEU A 179 -14.37 -4.23 1.67
C LEU A 179 -13.44 -4.33 0.46
N VAL A 180 -13.56 -5.44 -0.28
CA VAL A 180 -12.79 -5.66 -1.51
C VAL A 180 -13.74 -5.61 -2.69
N TYR A 181 -13.45 -4.72 -3.61
CA TYR A 181 -14.14 -4.56 -4.88
C TYR A 181 -13.24 -5.08 -5.98
N GLY A 182 -13.84 -5.74 -6.97
CA GLY A 182 -13.16 -6.12 -8.20
C GLY A 182 -13.98 -5.63 -9.39
N TYR A 183 -13.30 -5.22 -10.44
CA TYR A 183 -13.95 -4.86 -11.70
C TYR A 183 -13.06 -5.10 -12.91
N ASN A 184 -13.67 -5.41 -14.05
CA ASN A 184 -13.01 -5.57 -15.35
C ASN A 184 -13.80 -4.79 -16.42
N GLN A 185 -13.31 -4.76 -17.67
CA GLN A 185 -13.98 -4.04 -18.76
C GLN A 185 -15.45 -4.45 -18.96
N ARG A 186 -15.83 -5.69 -18.60
CA ARG A 186 -17.21 -6.19 -18.71
C ARG A 186 -18.08 -5.71 -17.53
N SER A 187 -17.57 -5.74 -16.30
CA SER A 187 -18.32 -5.36 -15.10
C SER A 187 -18.41 -3.85 -14.85
N VAL A 188 -17.52 -3.05 -15.47
CA VAL A 188 -17.53 -1.57 -15.44
C VAL A 188 -18.77 -0.94 -16.11
N THR A 189 -19.59 -1.74 -16.79
CA THR A 189 -20.86 -1.31 -17.39
C THR A 189 -21.95 -1.04 -16.36
N LYS A 190 -21.83 -1.56 -15.13
CA LYS A 190 -22.78 -1.32 -14.04
C LYS A 190 -22.59 0.10 -13.47
N PRO A 191 -23.68 0.81 -13.09
CA PRO A 191 -23.59 2.16 -12.52
C PRO A 191 -22.97 2.17 -11.12
N GLU A 192 -23.08 1.05 -10.41
CA GLU A 192 -22.57 0.86 -9.05
C GLU A 192 -21.78 -0.46 -8.97
N ILE A 193 -20.66 -0.45 -8.25
CA ILE A 193 -19.81 -1.63 -8.04
C ILE A 193 -20.03 -2.11 -6.59
N THR A 194 -20.53 -3.33 -6.44
CA THR A 194 -20.72 -3.98 -5.14
C THR A 194 -19.45 -4.66 -4.65
N PRO A 195 -19.20 -4.72 -3.33
CA PRO A 195 -18.06 -5.44 -2.79
C PRO A 195 -18.20 -6.95 -3.07
N LEU A 196 -17.10 -7.58 -3.49
CA LEU A 196 -17.00 -9.02 -3.69
C LEU A 196 -16.72 -9.75 -2.37
N LEU A 197 -16.03 -9.06 -1.45
CA LEU A 197 -15.66 -9.58 -0.15
C LEU A 197 -15.82 -8.51 0.93
N SER A 198 -16.22 -8.95 2.12
CA SER A 198 -16.28 -8.14 3.33
C SER A 198 -15.74 -8.94 4.50
N PHE A 199 -14.85 -8.35 5.30
CA PHE A 199 -14.35 -8.95 6.53
C PHE A 199 -13.95 -7.88 7.56
N LYS A 200 -13.90 -8.28 8.83
CA LYS A 200 -13.49 -7.40 9.93
C LYS A 200 -12.00 -7.55 10.23
N THR A 201 -11.33 -6.40 10.31
CA THR A 201 -10.02 -6.25 10.96
C THR A 201 -10.22 -5.80 12.42
N PHE A 202 -9.15 -5.37 13.08
CA PHE A 202 -9.20 -4.73 14.38
C PHE A 202 -9.76 -3.29 14.31
N SER A 203 -10.40 -2.84 15.39
CA SER A 203 -10.97 -1.50 15.51
C SER A 203 -9.89 -0.42 15.44
N TYR A 204 -10.25 0.78 14.96
CA TYR A 204 -9.33 1.93 14.82
C TYR A 204 -8.14 1.65 13.88
N ALA A 205 -8.38 0.85 12.85
CA ALA A 205 -7.50 0.77 11.70
C ALA A 205 -7.60 2.07 10.88
N THR A 206 -6.46 2.65 10.52
CA THR A 206 -6.40 3.97 9.89
C THR A 206 -5.66 3.97 8.56
N TYR A 207 -4.76 3.02 8.35
CA TYR A 207 -3.99 2.92 7.11
C TYR A 207 -4.19 1.55 6.47
N LEU A 208 -4.18 1.59 5.15
CA LEU A 208 -4.42 0.46 4.28
C LEU A 208 -3.41 0.52 3.13
N ALA A 209 -2.75 -0.59 2.86
CA ALA A 209 -1.96 -0.79 1.65
C ALA A 209 -2.34 -2.13 1.03
N VAL A 210 -2.31 -2.21 -0.30
CA VAL A 210 -2.67 -3.42 -1.03
C VAL A 210 -1.66 -3.69 -2.14
N THR A 211 -1.30 -4.96 -2.33
CA THR A 211 -0.50 -5.39 -3.48
C THR A 211 -0.84 -6.82 -3.88
N LEU A 212 -0.43 -7.22 -5.08
CA LEU A 212 -0.49 -8.60 -5.54
C LEU A 212 0.87 -9.25 -5.37
N CYS A 213 0.89 -10.39 -4.72
CA CYS A 213 2.08 -11.22 -4.53
C CYS A 213 1.79 -12.62 -5.08
N GLY A 214 2.11 -12.83 -6.36
CA GLY A 214 1.73 -14.06 -7.08
C GLY A 214 0.21 -14.22 -7.16
N GLU A 215 -0.29 -15.35 -6.65
CA GLU A 215 -1.72 -15.70 -6.67
C GLU A 215 -2.48 -15.23 -5.41
N VAL A 216 -1.90 -14.30 -4.66
CA VAL A 216 -2.47 -13.77 -3.41
C VAL A 216 -2.52 -12.25 -3.46
N LEU A 217 -3.67 -11.69 -3.10
CA LEU A 217 -3.84 -10.29 -2.76
C LEU A 217 -3.45 -10.11 -1.29
N LEU A 218 -2.41 -9.31 -1.05
CA LEU A 218 -1.99 -8.93 0.29
C LEU A 218 -2.60 -7.58 0.65
N ILE A 219 -3.29 -7.53 1.79
CA ILE A 219 -3.91 -6.33 2.33
C ILE A 219 -3.26 -6.06 3.69
N ALA A 220 -2.41 -5.04 3.78
CA ALA A 220 -1.81 -4.60 5.02
C ALA A 220 -2.68 -3.53 5.66
N VAL A 221 -3.01 -3.73 6.92
CA VAL A 221 -3.82 -2.82 7.72
C VAL A 221 -3.05 -2.44 8.97
N LYS A 222 -3.02 -1.14 9.27
CA LYS A 222 -2.31 -0.61 10.44
C LYS A 222 -3.26 0.17 11.35
N GLY A 223 -3.14 -0.10 12.65
CA GLY A 223 -3.93 0.54 13.70
C GLY A 223 -3.31 1.77 14.31
N VAL A 224 -4.11 2.52 15.06
CA VAL A 224 -3.63 3.63 15.89
C VAL A 224 -2.57 3.15 16.89
N VAL A 225 -2.74 1.95 17.46
CA VAL A 225 -1.86 1.35 18.48
C VAL A 225 -0.58 0.73 17.89
N GLY A 226 -0.27 1.00 16.62
CA GLY A 226 0.99 0.58 16.00
C GLY A 226 1.03 -0.86 15.48
N SER A 227 0.03 -1.70 15.79
CA SER A 227 -0.06 -3.05 15.22
C SER A 227 -0.25 -3.00 13.71
N VAL A 228 0.51 -3.83 12.99
CA VAL A 228 0.41 -4.01 11.54
C VAL A 228 0.04 -5.46 11.26
N VAL A 229 -1.10 -5.67 10.61
CA VAL A 229 -1.61 -7.01 10.26
C VAL A 229 -1.74 -7.10 8.75
N VAL A 230 -1.29 -8.20 8.17
CA VAL A 230 -1.44 -8.51 6.75
C VAL A 230 -2.48 -9.60 6.58
N TYR A 231 -3.44 -9.35 5.68
CA TYR A 231 -4.48 -10.29 5.28
C TYR A 231 -4.17 -10.84 3.89
N GLU A 232 -4.28 -12.15 3.73
CA GLU A 232 -4.11 -12.86 2.47
C GLU A 232 -5.47 -13.25 1.90
N VAL A 233 -5.76 -12.76 0.69
CA VAL A 233 -6.94 -13.16 -0.08
C VAL A 233 -6.48 -13.86 -1.36
N PRO A 234 -6.75 -15.16 -1.54
CA PRO A 234 -6.41 -15.86 -2.77
C PRO A 234 -7.07 -15.20 -3.99
N VAL A 235 -6.29 -14.89 -5.03
CA VAL A 235 -6.77 -14.21 -6.25
C VAL A 235 -7.85 -15.03 -6.96
N LYS A 236 -7.74 -16.37 -6.93
CA LYS A 236 -8.77 -17.27 -7.44
C LYS A 236 -10.17 -17.00 -6.88
N ASN A 237 -10.26 -16.58 -5.61
CA ASN A 237 -11.55 -16.29 -4.98
C ASN A 237 -12.16 -15.02 -5.60
N ILE A 238 -11.35 -14.00 -5.86
CA ILE A 238 -11.79 -12.76 -6.52
C ILE A 238 -12.23 -13.04 -7.95
N ILE A 239 -11.47 -13.86 -8.69
CA ILE A 239 -11.80 -14.24 -10.08
C ILE A 239 -13.12 -15.00 -10.14
N ASN A 240 -13.35 -15.93 -9.21
CA ASN A 240 -14.60 -16.68 -9.14
C ASN A 240 -15.80 -15.75 -8.94
N GLU A 241 -15.73 -14.82 -7.98
CA GLU A 241 -16.80 -13.84 -7.73
C GLU A 241 -17.03 -12.88 -8.92
N LEU A 242 -15.98 -12.57 -9.69
CA LEU A 242 -16.10 -11.74 -10.90
C LEU A 242 -16.70 -12.46 -12.11
N SER A 243 -16.73 -13.79 -12.08
CA SER A 243 -17.23 -14.64 -13.17
C SER A 243 -18.73 -14.95 -13.02
N VAL A 244 -19.32 -14.58 -11.89
CA VAL A 244 -20.76 -14.69 -11.58
C VAL A 244 -21.49 -13.41 -12.01
#